data_AF-A0A540X9S1-F1
#
_entry.id   AF-A0A540X9S1-F1
#
_cell.length_a   1.000
_cell.length_b   1.000
_cell.length_c   1.000
_cell.angle_alpha   90.00
_cell.angle_beta   90.00
_cell.angle_gamma   90.00
#
_symmetry.space_group_name_H-M   'P 1'
#
loop_
_entity.id
_entity.type
_entity.pdbx_description
1 polymer ?
#
loop_
_entity_poly.entity_id
_entity_poly.type
_entity_poly.pdbx_seq_one_letter_code
_entity_poly.pdbx_strand_id
1 'polypeptide(L)'
;MMNLKPSAAEIFLWLFVLNLGVSLGAGLYEHRIVLPRWLDATGAHWFAEAARQDNVGLRFWAFVSTGPLTLLTLASLFFATRATGPLRTWWLAAAVVALVDRLLTFSYFIPTMMRLMQASDTSASVESAVLWARLNHLRHLLVAGAWFASLQALSWLRLQGGR
;
A
#
# COMPACT_ATOMS: atom_id res chain seq x y z
N MET A 1 36.18 9.04 10.73
CA MET A 1 35.64 7.83 10.07
C MET A 1 34.16 7.75 10.39
N MET A 2 33.28 7.91 9.40
CA MET A 2 31.83 7.74 9.59
C MET A 2 31.54 6.28 9.95
N ASN A 3 30.81 6.05 11.04
CA ASN A 3 30.36 4.72 11.42
C ASN A 3 29.23 4.32 10.43
N LEU A 4 29.58 3.53 9.41
CA LEU A 4 28.70 3.19 8.27
C LEU A 4 27.65 2.12 8.57
N LYS A 5 27.47 1.72 9.84
CA LYS A 5 26.49 0.67 10.20
C LYS A 5 25.15 1.33 10.55
N PRO A 6 24.14 1.27 9.67
CA PRO A 6 22.84 1.82 10.00
C PRO A 6 22.23 1.05 11.17
N SER A 7 21.56 1.76 12.07
CA SER A 7 20.81 1.13 13.16
C SER A 7 19.65 0.28 12.60
N ALA A 8 19.15 -0.68 13.39
CA ALA A 8 17.99 -1.47 12.96
C ALA A 8 16.79 -0.57 12.60
N ALA A 9 16.53 0.47 13.40
CA ALA A 9 15.48 1.45 13.15
C ALA A 9 15.65 2.16 11.79
N GLU A 10 16.88 2.55 11.44
CA GLU A 10 17.19 3.15 10.14
C GLU A 10 16.92 2.18 8.99
N ILE A 11 17.37 0.94 9.11
CA ILE A 11 17.11 -0.09 8.09
C ILE A 11 15.61 -0.28 7.89
N PHE A 12 14.84 -0.37 8.97
CA PHE A 12 13.38 -0.51 8.90
C PHE A 12 12.70 0.69 8.26
N LEU A 13 13.09 1.91 8.61
CA LEU A 13 12.53 3.12 7.98
C LEU A 13 12.86 3.17 6.48
N TRP A 14 14.08 2.79 6.08
CA TRP A 14 14.46 2.68 4.68
C TRP A 14 13.62 1.65 3.92
N LEU A 15 13.50 0.44 4.45
CA LEU A 15 12.69 -0.62 3.84
C LEU A 15 11.22 -0.21 3.74
N PHE A 16 10.70 0.47 4.76
CA PHE A 16 9.34 0.99 4.77
C PHE A 16 9.12 2.04 3.66
N VAL A 17 10.03 3.02 3.53
CA VAL A 17 9.99 4.02 2.45
C VAL A 17 10.05 3.38 1.07
N LEU A 18 10.99 2.46 0.85
CA LEU A 18 11.17 1.79 -0.45
C LEU A 18 9.95 0.94 -0.80
N ASN A 19 9.44 0.16 0.16
CA ASN A 19 8.28 -0.69 -0.07
C ASN A 19 7.00 0.12 -0.32
N LEU A 20 6.80 1.24 0.38
CA LEU A 20 5.70 2.16 0.11
C LEU A 20 5.77 2.75 -1.30
N GLY A 21 6.96 3.15 -1.76
CA GLY A 21 7.17 3.63 -3.12
C GLY A 21 6.85 2.57 -4.18
N VAL A 22 7.33 1.34 -4.00
CA VAL A 22 7.00 0.20 -4.87
C VAL A 22 5.50 -0.08 -4.87
N SER A 23 4.88 -0.09 -3.69
CA SER A 23 3.44 -0.32 -3.54
C SER A 23 2.61 0.74 -4.23
N LEU A 24 2.99 2.02 -4.13
CA LEU A 24 2.29 3.11 -4.81
C LEU A 24 2.41 2.97 -6.34
N GLY A 25 3.63 2.76 -6.85
CA GLY A 25 3.87 2.59 -8.28
C GLY A 25 3.10 1.41 -8.87
N ALA A 26 3.12 0.27 -8.19
CA ALA A 26 2.37 -0.92 -8.60
C ALA A 26 0.85 -0.71 -8.53
N GLY A 27 0.35 0.01 -7.51
CA GLY A 27 -1.07 0.34 -7.40
C GLY A 27 -1.55 1.22 -8.55
N LEU A 28 -0.77 2.24 -8.91
CA LEU A 28 -1.04 3.09 -10.07
C LEU A 28 -1.01 2.29 -11.38
N TYR A 29 -0.04 1.39 -11.54
CA TYR A 29 0.04 0.51 -12.71
C TYR A 29 -1.17 -0.40 -12.81
N GLU A 30 -1.53 -1.10 -11.72
CA GLU A 30 -2.70 -1.96 -11.70
C GLU A 30 -3.96 -1.18 -12.06
N HIS A 31 -4.18 -0.03 -11.44
CA HIS A 31 -5.39 0.75 -11.64
C HIS A 31 -5.50 1.34 -13.06
N ARG A 32 -4.38 1.72 -13.69
CA ARG A 32 -4.39 2.36 -15.02
C ARG A 32 -4.26 1.39 -16.18
N ILE A 33 -3.57 0.26 -15.98
CA ILE A 33 -3.20 -0.65 -17.07
C ILE A 33 -3.92 -1.98 -16.95
N VAL A 34 -4.03 -2.52 -15.74
CA VAL A 34 -4.54 -3.87 -15.53
C VAL A 34 -6.07 -3.86 -15.33
N LEU A 35 -6.58 -2.97 -14.47
CA LEU A 35 -8.00 -2.86 -14.14
C LEU A 35 -8.92 -2.65 -15.36
N PRO A 36 -8.58 -1.86 -16.40
CA PRO A 36 -9.42 -1.74 -17.60
C PRO A 36 -9.62 -3.06 -18.36
N ARG A 37 -8.80 -4.09 -18.12
CA ARG A 37 -8.99 -5.44 -18.68
C ARG A 37 -10.03 -6.25 -17.91
N TRP A 38 -10.32 -5.87 -16.66
CA TRP A 38 -11.27 -6.57 -15.80
C TRP A 38 -12.63 -5.87 -15.75
N LEU A 39 -12.65 -4.55 -15.92
CA LEU A 39 -13.85 -3.74 -15.78
C LEU A 39 -13.97 -2.78 -16.95
N ASP A 40 -14.97 -3.02 -17.80
CA ASP A 40 -15.48 -2.00 -18.72
C ASP A 40 -16.65 -1.27 -18.04
N ALA A 41 -16.35 -0.14 -17.41
CA ALA A 41 -17.35 0.66 -16.72
C ALA A 41 -18.36 1.32 -17.68
N THR A 42 -17.99 1.51 -18.96
CA THR A 42 -18.87 2.15 -19.95
C THR A 42 -19.83 1.15 -20.59
N GLY A 43 -19.34 -0.04 -20.93
CA GLY A 43 -20.16 -1.17 -21.37
C GLY A 43 -20.86 -1.91 -20.22
N ALA A 44 -20.56 -1.54 -18.97
CA ALA A 44 -21.07 -2.18 -17.76
C ALA A 44 -20.79 -3.69 -17.72
N HIS A 45 -19.53 -4.08 -17.97
CA HIS A 45 -19.09 -5.47 -17.97
C HIS A 45 -17.96 -5.72 -16.97
N TRP A 46 -18.09 -6.83 -16.23
CA TRP A 46 -17.07 -7.38 -15.34
C TRP A 46 -16.49 -8.69 -15.90
N PHE A 47 -15.22 -8.66 -16.27
CA PHE A 47 -14.47 -9.78 -16.84
C PHE A 47 -13.73 -10.57 -15.75
N ALA A 48 -14.46 -11.36 -14.97
CA ALA A 48 -13.90 -12.16 -13.87
C ALA A 48 -12.76 -13.09 -14.30
N GLU A 49 -12.83 -13.66 -15.52
CA GLU A 49 -11.78 -14.54 -16.04
C GLU A 49 -10.47 -13.79 -16.28
N ALA A 50 -10.51 -12.57 -16.81
CA ALA A 50 -9.31 -11.74 -16.98
C ALA A 50 -8.66 -11.42 -15.62
N ALA A 51 -9.46 -11.10 -14.61
CA ALA A 51 -8.97 -10.88 -13.24
C ALA A 51 -8.32 -12.14 -12.64
N ARG A 52 -8.90 -13.34 -12.88
CA ARG A 52 -8.34 -14.63 -12.47
C ARG A 52 -7.04 -14.97 -13.21
N GLN A 53 -6.94 -14.66 -14.49
CA GLN A 53 -5.74 -14.91 -15.28
C GLN A 53 -4.57 -14.02 -14.84
N ASP A 54 -4.85 -12.74 -14.56
CA ASP A 54 -3.81 -11.83 -14.07
C ASP A 54 -3.39 -12.17 -12.64
N ASN A 55 -4.33 -12.52 -11.75
CA ASN A 55 -4.11 -12.96 -10.36
C ASN A 55 -3.05 -12.13 -9.60
N VAL A 56 -3.09 -10.81 -9.77
CA VAL A 56 -2.09 -9.87 -9.22
C VAL A 56 -1.97 -9.98 -7.69
N GLY A 57 -3.06 -10.37 -7.02
CA GLY A 57 -3.10 -10.61 -5.58
C GLY A 57 -2.03 -11.61 -5.13
N LEU A 58 -2.02 -12.80 -5.74
CA LEU A 58 -1.07 -13.85 -5.38
C LEU A 58 0.27 -13.71 -6.11
N ARG A 59 0.28 -13.20 -7.34
CA ARG A 59 1.51 -13.08 -8.13
C ARG A 59 2.39 -11.92 -7.71
N PHE A 60 1.83 -10.90 -7.09
CA PHE A 60 2.57 -9.68 -6.73
C PHE A 60 2.25 -9.20 -5.31
N TRP A 61 0.99 -8.91 -5.00
CA TRP A 61 0.65 -8.20 -3.77
C TRP A 61 0.96 -8.98 -2.49
N ALA A 62 0.87 -10.31 -2.53
CA ALA A 62 1.29 -11.18 -1.43
C ALA A 62 2.74 -10.90 -0.99
N PHE A 63 3.63 -10.66 -1.97
CA PHE A 63 5.07 -10.47 -1.79
C PHE A 63 5.50 -9.02 -1.64
N VAL A 64 4.58 -8.06 -1.76
CA VAL A 64 4.89 -6.63 -1.62
C VAL A 64 4.12 -6.02 -0.47
N SER A 65 2.81 -6.19 -0.45
CA SER A 65 1.93 -5.49 0.49
C SER A 65 1.41 -6.37 1.63
N THR A 66 0.86 -7.54 1.34
CA THR A 66 0.11 -8.36 2.31
C THR A 66 0.99 -8.83 3.44
N GLY A 67 2.14 -9.43 3.12
CA GLY A 67 3.16 -9.79 4.11
C GLY A 67 4.09 -8.62 4.42
N PRO A 68 4.97 -8.22 3.47
CA PRO A 68 6.08 -7.35 3.80
C PRO A 68 5.68 -5.97 4.30
N LEU A 69 4.80 -5.25 3.60
CA LEU A 69 4.39 -3.92 4.05
C LEU A 69 3.58 -3.96 5.36
N THR A 70 2.80 -5.01 5.61
CA THR A 70 2.13 -5.19 6.91
C THR A 70 3.15 -5.31 8.04
N LEU A 71 4.16 -6.16 7.88
CA LEU A 71 5.24 -6.32 8.87
C LEU A 71 6.03 -5.02 9.05
N LEU A 72 6.37 -4.34 7.95
CA LEU A 72 7.06 -3.05 7.99
C LEU A 72 6.23 -1.95 8.65
N THR A 73 4.89 -1.98 8.50
CA THR A 73 3.98 -1.03 9.16
C THR A 73 3.99 -1.24 10.67
N LEU A 74 3.85 -2.50 11.13
CA LEU A 74 3.89 -2.83 12.55
C LEU A 74 5.25 -2.53 13.19
N ALA A 75 6.35 -2.89 12.51
CA ALA A 75 7.70 -2.55 12.94
C ALA A 75 7.89 -1.02 12.99
N SER A 76 7.39 -0.29 11.99
CA SER A 76 7.46 1.17 11.95
C SER A 76 6.69 1.82 13.11
N LEU A 77 5.50 1.35 13.45
CA LEU A 77 4.78 1.82 14.65
C LEU A 77 5.63 1.63 15.91
N PHE A 78 6.22 0.45 16.07
CA PHE A 78 7.07 0.13 17.21
C PHE A 78 8.30 1.05 17.30
N PHE A 79 9.05 1.25 16.21
CA PHE A 79 10.24 2.11 16.23
C PHE A 79 9.88 3.60 16.35
N ALA A 80 8.81 4.05 15.68
CA ALA A 80 8.38 5.43 15.72
C ALA A 80 8.00 5.90 17.13
N THR A 81 7.41 5.03 17.97
CA THR A 81 7.13 5.37 19.38
C THR A 81 8.38 5.61 20.23
N ARG A 82 9.54 5.07 19.81
CA ARG A 82 10.83 5.23 20.49
C ARG A 82 11.64 6.41 19.98
N ALA A 83 11.30 6.96 18.82
CA ALA A 83 11.93 8.16 18.30
C ALA A 83 11.51 9.40 19.11
N THR A 84 12.19 10.52 18.91
CA THR A 84 11.87 11.81 19.54
C THR A 84 11.80 12.93 18.52
N GLY A 85 11.17 14.04 18.92
CA GLY A 85 11.08 15.25 18.10
C GLY A 85 10.37 15.04 16.76
N PRO A 86 10.76 15.81 15.71
CA PRO A 86 10.11 15.75 14.40
C PRO A 86 10.15 14.36 13.74
N LEU A 87 11.22 13.59 13.94
CA LEU A 87 11.35 12.22 13.41
C LEU A 87 10.17 11.35 13.88
N ARG A 88 9.85 11.38 15.18
CA ARG A 88 8.73 10.63 15.74
C ARG A 88 7.41 11.04 15.12
N THR A 89 7.14 12.34 15.00
CA THR A 89 5.87 12.84 14.47
C THR A 89 5.64 12.34 13.04
N TRP A 90 6.63 12.51 12.17
CA TRP A 90 6.51 12.10 10.77
C TRP A 90 6.47 10.58 10.60
N TRP A 91 7.27 9.85 11.38
CA TRP A 91 7.27 8.39 11.30
C TRP A 91 5.97 7.78 11.82
N LEU A 92 5.43 8.28 12.95
CA LEU A 92 4.14 7.84 13.47
C LEU A 92 3.01 8.16 12.48
N ALA A 93 2.98 9.37 11.92
CA ALA A 93 1.99 9.74 10.92
C ALA A 93 2.02 8.77 9.71
N ALA A 94 3.21 8.49 9.17
CA ALA A 94 3.39 7.54 8.08
C ALA A 94 2.86 6.13 8.43
N ALA A 95 3.25 5.64 9.61
CA ALA A 95 2.89 4.30 10.07
C ALA A 95 1.39 4.15 10.36
N VAL A 96 0.74 5.18 10.92
CA VAL A 96 -0.71 5.19 11.16
C VAL A 96 -1.49 5.25 9.86
N VAL A 97 -1.08 6.08 8.89
CA VAL A 97 -1.73 6.14 7.58
C VAL A 97 -1.60 4.80 6.85
N ALA A 98 -0.40 4.18 6.88
CA ALA A 98 -0.21 2.84 6.33
C ALA A 98 -1.06 1.79 7.07
N LEU A 99 -1.21 1.89 8.39
CA LEU A 99 -2.07 0.98 9.16
C LEU A 99 -3.53 1.09 8.74
N VAL A 100 -4.06 2.29 8.56
CA VAL A 100 -5.43 2.51 8.06
C VAL A 100 -5.61 1.84 6.70
N ASP A 101 -4.67 2.05 5.78
CA ASP A 101 -4.68 1.37 4.49
C ASP A 101 -4.68 -0.16 4.63
N ARG A 102 -3.86 -0.71 5.55
CA ARG A 102 -3.85 -2.16 5.82
C ARG A 102 -5.19 -2.66 6.33
N LEU A 103 -5.80 -1.96 7.28
CA LEU A 103 -7.12 -2.32 7.79
C LEU A 103 -8.16 -2.34 6.67
N LEU A 104 -8.19 -1.35 5.79
CA LEU A 104 -9.07 -1.33 4.61
C LEU A 104 -8.75 -2.46 3.64
N THR A 105 -7.46 -2.75 3.43
CA THR A 105 -6.99 -3.81 2.53
C THR A 105 -7.52 -5.17 2.98
N PHE A 106 -7.39 -5.49 4.27
CA PHE A 106 -7.82 -6.78 4.83
C PHE A 106 -9.33 -6.88 5.04
N SER A 107 -10.00 -5.78 5.40
CA SER A 107 -11.45 -5.81 5.67
C SER A 107 -12.31 -5.69 4.41
N TYR A 108 -11.85 -4.95 3.40
CA TYR A 108 -12.64 -4.63 2.21
C TYR A 108 -11.99 -5.09 0.91
N PHE A 109 -10.76 -4.66 0.58
CA PHE A 109 -10.22 -4.85 -0.78
C PHE A 109 -9.95 -6.31 -1.13
N ILE A 110 -9.24 -7.05 -0.27
CA ILE A 110 -8.93 -8.47 -0.51
C ILE A 110 -10.22 -9.31 -0.56
N PRO A 111 -11.13 -9.24 0.45
CA PRO A 111 -12.36 -10.03 0.41
C PRO A 111 -13.25 -9.70 -0.79
N THR A 112 -13.35 -8.42 -1.17
CA THR A 112 -14.16 -7.99 -2.31
C THR A 112 -13.58 -8.49 -3.62
N MET A 113 -12.27 -8.39 -3.82
CA MET A 113 -11.63 -8.90 -5.04
C MET A 113 -11.77 -10.43 -5.15
N MET A 114 -11.62 -11.17 -4.05
CA MET A 114 -11.85 -12.62 -4.05
C MET A 114 -13.28 -13.00 -4.46
N ARG A 115 -14.30 -12.25 -4.02
CA ARG A 115 -15.69 -12.45 -4.44
C ARG A 115 -15.90 -12.08 -5.91
N LEU A 116 -15.38 -10.93 -6.34
CA LEU A 116 -15.49 -10.46 -7.72
C LEU A 116 -14.81 -11.44 -8.70
N MET A 117 -13.66 -12.01 -8.35
CA MET A 117 -12.99 -13.05 -9.15
C MET A 117 -13.81 -14.34 -9.28
N GLN A 118 -14.88 -14.55 -8.51
CA GLN A 118 -15.77 -15.70 -8.60
C GLN A 118 -17.16 -15.32 -9.16
N ALA A 119 -17.45 -14.02 -9.31
CA ALA A 119 -18.74 -13.53 -9.74
C ALA A 119 -18.95 -13.69 -11.26
N SER A 120 -20.19 -13.98 -11.66
CA SER A 120 -20.64 -13.85 -13.05
C SER A 120 -20.81 -12.38 -13.42
N ASP A 121 -20.76 -12.08 -14.72
CA ASP A 121 -21.00 -10.73 -15.22
C ASP A 121 -22.47 -10.33 -15.05
N THR A 122 -22.74 -9.48 -14.06
CA THR A 122 -24.07 -9.00 -13.68
C THR A 122 -24.00 -7.53 -13.29
N SER A 123 -25.13 -6.83 -13.29
CA SER A 123 -25.19 -5.43 -12.82
C SER A 123 -24.63 -5.28 -11.39
N ALA A 124 -24.96 -6.21 -10.49
CA ALA A 124 -24.49 -6.19 -9.10
C ALA A 124 -22.96 -6.38 -8.98
N SER A 125 -22.36 -7.25 -9.80
CA SER A 125 -20.89 -7.41 -9.80
C SER A 125 -20.20 -6.19 -10.38
N VAL A 126 -20.77 -5.59 -11.43
CA VAL A 126 -20.24 -4.36 -12.05
C VAL A 126 -20.31 -3.20 -11.07
N GLU A 127 -21.43 -2.98 -10.40
CA GLU A 127 -21.56 -1.95 -9.35
C GLU A 127 -20.54 -2.14 -8.24
N SER A 128 -20.37 -3.38 -7.77
CA SER A 128 -19.38 -3.74 -6.77
C SER A 128 -17.95 -3.48 -7.25
N ALA A 129 -17.62 -3.81 -8.51
CA ALA A 129 -16.32 -3.58 -9.12
C ALA A 129 -16.04 -2.08 -9.32
N VAL A 130 -17.03 -1.29 -9.73
CA VAL A 130 -16.93 0.17 -9.86
C VAL A 130 -16.71 0.80 -8.49
N LEU A 131 -17.43 0.38 -7.45
CA LEU A 131 -17.22 0.87 -6.09
C LEU A 131 -15.81 0.52 -5.59
N TRP A 132 -15.38 -0.73 -5.80
CA TRP A 132 -14.03 -1.18 -5.47
C TRP A 132 -12.96 -0.32 -6.16
N ALA A 133 -13.13 -0.06 -7.46
CA ALA A 133 -12.23 0.76 -8.24
C ALA A 133 -12.17 2.21 -7.75
N ARG A 134 -13.32 2.80 -7.39
CA ARG A 134 -13.42 4.16 -6.85
C ARG A 134 -12.73 4.27 -5.49
N LEU A 135 -13.00 3.33 -4.58
CA LEU A 135 -12.35 3.29 -3.28
C LEU A 135 -10.84 3.04 -3.39
N ASN A 136 -10.39 2.39 -4.47
CA ASN A 136 -8.96 2.19 -4.70
C ASN A 136 -8.22 3.53 -4.91
N HIS A 137 -8.88 4.60 -5.36
CA HIS A 137 -8.26 5.95 -5.35
C HIS A 137 -7.93 6.43 -3.94
N LEU A 138 -8.85 6.26 -2.99
CA LEU A 138 -8.61 6.58 -1.59
C LEU A 138 -7.42 5.77 -1.06
N ARG A 139 -7.37 4.48 -1.40
CA ARG A 139 -6.25 3.59 -1.05
C ARG A 139 -4.91 4.14 -1.58
N HIS A 140 -4.84 4.55 -2.86
CA HIS A 140 -3.64 5.18 -3.41
C HIS A 140 -3.25 6.47 -2.69
N LEU A 141 -4.23 7.30 -2.32
CA LEU A 141 -3.97 8.53 -1.55
C LEU A 141 -3.40 8.22 -0.16
N LEU A 142 -3.90 7.19 0.51
CA LEU A 142 -3.36 6.74 1.79
C LEU A 142 -1.91 6.25 1.63
N VAL A 143 -1.63 5.38 0.65
CA VAL A 143 -0.26 4.90 0.41
C VAL A 143 0.68 6.06 0.04
N ALA A 144 0.24 7.01 -0.79
CA ALA A 144 1.02 8.19 -1.12
C ALA A 144 1.29 9.08 0.11
N GLY A 145 0.28 9.30 0.95
CA GLY A 145 0.41 10.04 2.20
C GLY A 145 1.40 9.38 3.17
N ALA A 146 1.30 8.07 3.34
CA ALA A 146 2.26 7.30 4.14
C ALA A 146 3.68 7.38 3.55
N TRP A 147 3.81 7.32 2.22
CA TRP A 147 5.11 7.40 1.55
C TRP A 147 5.76 8.77 1.74
N PHE A 148 5.04 9.86 1.51
CA PHE A 148 5.59 11.21 1.71
C PHE A 148 5.92 11.50 3.17
N ALA A 149 5.07 11.07 4.12
CA ALA A 149 5.37 11.21 5.54
C ALA A 149 6.62 10.39 5.95
N SER A 150 6.81 9.19 5.39
CA SER A 150 7.99 8.36 5.68
C SER A 150 9.27 8.92 5.04
N LEU A 151 9.18 9.52 3.84
CA LEU A 151 10.29 10.27 3.24
C LEU A 151 10.68 11.47 4.11
N GLN A 152 9.70 12.17 4.68
CA GLN A 152 9.96 13.26 5.62
C GLN A 152 10.56 12.76 6.94
N ALA A 153 10.13 11.61 7.45
CA ALA A 153 10.79 10.98 8.60
C ALA A 153 12.26 10.64 8.27
N LEU A 154 12.51 10.09 7.07
CA LEU A 154 13.85 9.74 6.62
C LEU A 154 14.76 10.98 6.45
N SER A 155 14.22 12.13 6.02
CA SER A 155 14.98 13.37 5.94
C SER A 155 15.42 13.85 7.32
N TRP A 156 14.54 13.79 8.33
CA TRP A 156 14.88 14.11 9.72
C TRP A 156 15.90 13.16 10.34
N LEU A 157 15.80 11.86 10.05
CA LEU A 157 16.76 10.87 10.51
C LEU A 157 18.19 11.20 10.04
N ARG A 158 18.34 11.61 8.77
CA ARG A 158 19.64 12.02 8.23
C ARG A 158 20.19 13.30 8.86
N LEU A 159 19.32 14.26 9.16
CA LEU A 159 19.71 15.48 9.85
C LEU A 159 20.19 15.22 11.30
N GLN A 160 19.62 14.23 11.97
CA GLN A 160 20.04 13.83 13.32
C GLN A 160 21.36 13.05 13.30
N GLY A 161 21.57 12.16 12.33
CA GLY A 161 22.81 11.37 12.22
C GLY A 161 24.03 12.13 11.66
N GLY A 162 23.84 13.34 11.12
CA GLY A 162 24.91 14.22 10.64
C GLY A 162 25.40 15.24 11.67
N ARG A 163 24.85 15.23 12.88
CA ARG A 163 25.33 15.99 14.06
C ARG A 163 26.12 15.07 14.97
#